data_AF-A0A9P0XKD3-F1
#
_entry.id   AF-A0A9P0XKD3-F1
#
_cell.length_a   1.000
_cell.length_b   1.000
_cell.length_c   1.000
_cell.angle_alpha   90.00
_cell.angle_beta   90.00
_cell.angle_gamma   90.00
#
_symmetry.space_group_name_H-M   'P 1'
#
loop_
_entity.id
_entity.type
_entity.pdbx_description
1 polymer ?
#
loop_
_entity_poly.entity_id
_entity_poly.type
_entity_poly.pdbx_seq_one_letter_code
_entity_poly.pdbx_strand_id
1 'polypeptide(L)'
;MIFFTAIFVFGLTLADASCPSIVSKKDWGGLKPIHVSYLLRPVDLVIIQHTVTPFCSTDGTCTEATRSIQNYQVDELGYWDIGMSFLVGGNGKIYEGCGWLHVGAHTYGYNSKSIGISFIGNYNNDDPTSAQLEAVKELLRCGVEEGHLSADYKVVGHKQLIATQSPGRRLYQVIRTWPEWLEDVTSIKNKS
;
A
#
# COMPACT_ATOMS: atom_id res chain seq x y z
N MET A 1 -24.17 -56.19 9.17
CA MET A 1 -23.42 -55.34 8.23
C MET A 1 -24.16 -54.01 8.10
N ILE A 2 -23.81 -53.03 8.92
CA ILE A 2 -24.33 -51.64 8.80
C ILE A 2 -23.16 -50.74 9.20
N PHE A 3 -22.53 -50.09 8.23
CA PHE A 3 -21.57 -49.02 8.46
C PHE A 3 -22.33 -47.69 8.41
N PHE A 4 -22.34 -46.95 9.52
CA PHE A 4 -22.80 -45.57 9.55
C PHE A 4 -21.69 -44.69 8.96
N THR A 5 -21.91 -44.14 7.77
CA THR A 5 -21.08 -43.07 7.22
C THR A 5 -21.50 -41.76 7.85
N ALA A 6 -20.65 -41.22 8.72
CA ALA A 6 -20.79 -39.86 9.22
C ALA A 6 -20.39 -38.88 8.12
N ILE A 7 -21.36 -38.11 7.62
CA ILE A 7 -21.12 -36.99 6.70
C ILE A 7 -20.66 -35.81 7.56
N PHE A 8 -19.37 -35.48 7.50
CA PHE A 8 -18.84 -34.22 8.02
C PHE A 8 -19.21 -33.10 7.06
N VAL A 9 -20.24 -32.32 7.40
CA VAL A 9 -20.52 -31.05 6.73
C VAL A 9 -19.52 -30.03 7.29
N PHE A 10 -18.45 -29.77 6.53
CA PHE A 10 -17.57 -28.64 6.81
C PHE A 10 -18.35 -27.36 6.50
N GLY A 11 -18.88 -26.71 7.54
CA GLY A 11 -19.43 -25.37 7.40
C GLY A 11 -18.30 -24.42 7.01
N LEU A 12 -18.29 -23.96 5.76
CA LEU A 12 -17.50 -22.80 5.37
C LEU A 12 -18.09 -21.60 6.12
N THR A 13 -17.39 -21.16 7.16
CA THR A 13 -17.58 -19.81 7.68
C THR A 13 -17.03 -18.85 6.64
N LEU A 14 -17.91 -18.17 5.92
CA LEU A 14 -17.52 -16.98 5.17
C LEU A 14 -17.10 -15.95 6.22
N ALA A 15 -15.78 -15.73 6.36
CA ALA A 15 -15.30 -14.57 7.08
C ALA A 15 -15.95 -13.35 6.41
N ASP A 16 -16.69 -12.56 7.19
CA ASP A 16 -17.25 -11.31 6.74
C ASP A 16 -16.06 -10.43 6.33
N ALA A 17 -15.82 -10.30 5.03
CA ALA A 17 -14.64 -9.65 4.49
C ALA A 17 -14.80 -8.13 4.61
N SER A 18 -14.83 -7.62 5.84
CA SER A 18 -14.88 -6.19 6.11
C SER A 18 -13.58 -5.51 5.67
N CYS A 19 -13.66 -4.28 5.19
CA CYS A 19 -12.49 -3.51 4.82
C CYS A 19 -11.57 -3.21 6.00
N PRO A 20 -10.24 -3.15 5.78
CA PRO A 20 -9.30 -2.92 6.86
C PRO A 20 -9.53 -1.53 7.44
N SER A 21 -9.43 -1.41 8.76
CA SER A 21 -9.47 -0.10 9.40
C SER A 21 -8.22 0.70 8.99
N ILE A 22 -8.45 1.81 8.30
CA ILE A 22 -7.40 2.78 7.95
C ILE A 22 -7.27 3.77 9.11
N VAL A 23 -6.06 3.89 9.66
CA VAL A 23 -5.74 4.95 10.62
C VAL A 23 -5.74 6.27 9.86
N SER A 24 -6.76 7.10 10.11
CA SER A 24 -6.94 8.35 9.38
C SER A 24 -5.82 9.35 9.65
N LYS A 25 -5.63 10.31 8.74
CA LYS A 25 -4.66 11.39 8.89
C LYS A 25 -4.79 12.11 10.24
N LYS A 26 -6.03 12.31 10.68
CA LYS A 26 -6.33 12.91 11.97
C LYS A 26 -5.88 12.01 13.12
N ASP A 27 -6.13 10.71 13.04
CA ASP A 27 -5.88 9.77 14.15
C ASP A 27 -4.40 9.51 14.39
N TRP A 28 -3.57 9.53 13.35
CA TRP A 28 -2.11 9.49 13.52
C TRP A 28 -1.47 10.87 13.75
N GLY A 29 -2.28 11.94 13.85
CA GLY A 29 -1.81 13.29 14.17
C GLY A 29 -1.08 13.99 13.02
N GLY A 30 -1.50 13.73 11.78
CA GLY A 30 -0.93 14.32 10.58
C GLY A 30 -1.34 15.76 10.32
N LEU A 31 -0.44 16.47 9.65
CA LEU A 31 -0.66 17.82 9.12
C LEU A 31 -1.67 17.80 7.98
N LYS A 32 -2.40 18.91 7.81
CA LYS A 32 -3.24 19.11 6.63
C LYS A 32 -2.38 19.35 5.38
N PRO A 33 -2.79 18.88 4.19
CA PRO A 33 -2.07 19.17 2.96
C PRO A 33 -2.02 20.68 2.68
N ILE A 34 -0.88 21.15 2.18
CA ILE A 34 -0.67 22.52 1.71
C ILE A 34 -1.49 22.77 0.43
N HIS A 35 -1.56 21.77 -0.44
CA HIS A 35 -2.33 21.79 -1.68
C HIS A 35 -2.89 20.41 -1.99
N VAL A 36 -4.02 20.37 -2.68
CA VAL A 36 -4.71 19.15 -3.08
C VAL A 36 -4.96 19.15 -4.58
N SER A 37 -4.55 18.07 -5.23
CA SER A 37 -4.94 17.71 -6.60
C SER A 37 -5.60 16.34 -6.58
N TYR A 38 -6.50 16.07 -7.53
CA TYR A 38 -7.33 14.85 -7.52
C TYR A 38 -6.88 13.81 -8.55
N LEU A 39 -6.95 12.54 -8.16
CA LEU A 39 -6.75 11.41 -9.06
C LEU A 39 -7.98 11.21 -9.94
N LEU A 40 -7.76 10.88 -11.21
CA LEU A 40 -8.81 10.29 -12.05
C LEU A 40 -9.04 8.85 -11.56
N ARG A 41 -10.32 8.50 -11.37
CA ARG A 41 -10.73 7.20 -10.83
C ARG A 41 -11.69 6.48 -11.80
N PRO A 42 -11.69 5.13 -11.82
CA PRO A 42 -10.83 4.25 -11.03
C PRO A 42 -9.34 4.33 -11.45
N VAL A 43 -8.44 4.03 -10.52
CA VAL A 43 -6.99 4.02 -10.78
C VAL A 43 -6.54 2.62 -11.20
N ASP A 44 -5.76 2.53 -12.28
CA ASP A 44 -5.34 1.25 -12.86
C ASP A 44 -3.95 0.77 -12.38
N LEU A 45 -3.23 1.57 -11.59
CA LEU A 45 -1.84 1.31 -11.21
C LEU A 45 -1.60 1.48 -9.72
N VAL A 46 -1.01 0.45 -9.10
CA VAL A 46 -0.52 0.45 -7.73
C VAL A 46 0.99 0.27 -7.72
N ILE A 47 1.69 1.14 -7.00
CA ILE A 47 3.15 1.12 -6.90
C ILE A 47 3.55 0.80 -5.47
N ILE A 48 4.19 -0.35 -5.27
CA ILE A 48 4.69 -0.79 -3.98
C ILE A 48 6.08 -0.23 -3.72
N GLN A 49 6.25 0.32 -2.53
CA GLN A 49 7.45 1.01 -2.07
C GLN A 49 7.87 0.55 -0.66
N HIS A 50 9.05 0.98 -0.24
CA HIS A 50 9.43 0.98 1.16
C HIS A 50 9.92 2.37 1.58
N THR A 51 9.87 2.68 2.87
CA THR A 51 10.23 4.01 3.37
C THR A 51 11.73 4.20 3.58
N VAL A 52 12.51 3.11 3.66
CA VAL A 52 13.94 3.14 4.04
C VAL A 52 14.15 3.74 5.43
N THR A 53 13.14 3.62 6.30
CA THR A 53 13.20 4.02 7.71
C THR A 53 13.42 2.79 8.60
N PRO A 54 13.73 2.98 9.90
CA PRO A 54 13.62 1.89 10.87
C PRO A 54 12.23 1.23 10.85
N PHE A 55 12.21 -0.07 11.15
CA PHE A 55 10.96 -0.84 11.30
C PHE A 55 10.17 -0.37 12.54
N CYS A 56 8.86 -0.41 12.45
CA CYS A 56 7.94 -0.10 13.55
C CYS A 56 7.04 -1.31 13.83
N SER A 57 6.74 -1.61 15.09
CA SER A 57 5.97 -2.81 15.48
C SER A 57 4.79 -2.55 16.42
N THR A 58 4.69 -1.33 16.95
CA THR A 58 3.62 -0.92 17.86
C THR A 58 2.86 0.27 17.28
N ASP A 59 1.63 0.47 17.71
CA ASP A 59 0.82 1.62 17.28
C ASP A 59 1.53 2.96 17.49
N GLY A 60 2.17 3.13 18.66
CA GLY A 60 2.93 4.34 18.97
C GLY A 60 4.13 4.53 18.04
N THR A 61 4.94 3.49 17.83
CA THR A 61 6.14 3.60 16.98
C THR A 61 5.80 3.79 15.50
N CYS A 62 4.74 3.16 15.00
CA CYS A 62 4.30 3.33 13.62
C CYS A 62 3.61 4.68 13.37
N THR A 63 2.88 5.20 14.36
CA THR A 63 2.34 6.57 14.32
C THR A 63 3.48 7.60 14.30
N GLU A 64 4.49 7.43 15.17
CA GLU A 64 5.68 8.28 15.20
C GLU A 64 6.44 8.27 13.87
N ALA A 65 6.65 7.07 13.30
CA ALA A 65 7.30 6.91 12.01
C ALA A 65 6.53 7.62 10.89
N THR A 66 5.20 7.46 10.85
CA THR A 66 4.33 8.11 9.84
C THR A 66 4.41 9.63 9.94
N ARG A 67 4.32 10.20 11.15
CA ARG A 67 4.48 11.64 11.38
C ARG A 67 5.85 12.15 10.96
N SER A 68 6.91 11.43 11.34
CA SER A 68 8.28 11.80 11.01
C SER A 68 8.52 11.84 9.50
N ILE A 69 7.93 10.89 8.76
CA ILE A 69 8.00 10.87 7.29
C ILE A 69 7.25 12.07 6.69
N GLN A 70 6.04 12.39 7.18
CA GLN A 70 5.31 13.57 6.70
C GLN A 70 6.10 14.85 6.95
N ASN A 71 6.61 15.05 8.17
CA ASN A 71 7.38 16.26 8.53
C ASN A 71 8.60 16.40 7.63
N TYR A 72 9.39 15.34 7.45
CA TYR A 72 10.54 15.38 6.54
C TYR A 72 10.13 15.75 5.10
N GLN A 73 9.07 15.15 4.58
CA GLN A 73 8.64 15.40 3.20
C GLN A 73 8.08 16.81 3.00
N VAL A 74 7.36 17.35 3.99
CA VAL A 74 6.80 18.70 3.91
C VAL A 74 7.89 19.75 4.16
N ASP A 75 8.64 19.61 5.25
CA ASP A 75 9.57 20.65 5.72
C ASP A 75 10.88 20.65 4.91
N GLU A 76 11.44 19.46 4.62
CA GLU A 76 12.76 19.35 3.97
C GLU A 76 12.66 19.17 2.45
N LEU A 77 11.64 18.45 1.95
CA LEU A 77 11.46 18.22 0.51
C LEU A 77 10.45 19.16 -0.16
N GLY A 78 9.72 19.97 0.62
CA GLY A 78 8.74 20.91 0.10
C GLY A 78 7.51 20.26 -0.54
N TYR A 79 7.20 19.00 -0.19
CA TYR A 79 6.01 18.33 -0.69
C TYR A 79 4.76 18.95 -0.08
N TRP A 80 3.64 18.87 -0.80
CA TRP A 80 2.36 19.39 -0.30
C TRP A 80 1.78 18.56 0.85
N ASP A 81 2.22 17.33 0.99
CA ASP A 81 1.79 16.37 2.01
C ASP A 81 2.79 15.20 2.08
N ILE A 82 2.51 14.20 2.91
CA ILE A 82 3.17 12.90 2.82
C ILE A 82 2.94 12.28 1.42
N GLY A 83 4.02 11.96 0.72
CA GLY A 83 4.00 11.71 -0.72
C GLY A 83 3.29 10.42 -1.14
N MET A 84 3.07 9.48 -0.23
CA MET A 84 2.44 8.19 -0.53
C MET A 84 0.93 8.27 -0.32
N SER A 85 0.17 7.47 -1.07
CA SER A 85 -1.27 7.32 -0.84
C SER A 85 -1.53 6.64 0.50
N PHE A 86 -0.80 5.57 0.80
CA PHE A 86 -0.89 4.81 2.06
C PHE A 86 0.47 4.34 2.55
N LEU A 87 0.56 4.13 3.86
CA LEU A 87 1.67 3.43 4.50
C LEU A 87 1.16 2.20 5.24
N VAL A 88 1.98 1.15 5.33
CA VAL A 88 1.67 -0.04 6.14
C VAL A 88 2.76 -0.26 7.19
N GLY A 89 2.38 -0.15 8.46
CA GLY A 89 3.27 -0.36 9.59
C GLY A 89 3.49 -1.84 9.87
N GLY A 90 4.60 -2.19 10.52
CA GLY A 90 4.89 -3.59 10.90
C GLY A 90 3.87 -4.20 11.87
N ASN A 91 3.07 -3.35 12.53
CA ASN A 91 1.89 -3.73 13.31
C ASN A 91 0.69 -4.17 12.45
N GLY A 92 0.78 -4.17 11.12
CA GLY A 92 -0.29 -4.55 10.21
C GLY A 92 -1.36 -3.49 9.99
N LYS A 93 -1.20 -2.27 10.50
CA LYS A 93 -2.15 -1.17 10.28
C LYS A 93 -1.81 -0.38 9.02
N ILE A 94 -2.85 0.03 8.30
CA ILE A 94 -2.75 0.97 7.19
C ILE A 94 -2.88 2.40 7.75
N TYR A 95 -1.96 3.28 7.38
CA TYR A 95 -1.97 4.69 7.72
C TYR A 95 -2.29 5.50 6.47
N GLU A 96 -3.29 6.37 6.56
CA GLU A 96 -3.72 7.24 5.48
C GLU A 96 -2.63 8.27 5.15
N GLY A 97 -2.13 8.27 3.91
CA GLY A 97 -1.26 9.31 3.37
C GLY A 97 -2.07 10.35 2.60
N CYS A 98 -1.78 10.55 1.31
CA CYS A 98 -2.67 11.30 0.40
C CYS A 98 -4.03 10.62 0.21
N GLY A 99 -4.15 9.34 0.55
CA GLY A 99 -5.38 8.56 0.48
C GLY A 99 -5.77 8.18 -0.95
N TRP A 100 -7.02 7.78 -1.11
CA TRP A 100 -7.57 7.31 -2.39
C TRP A 100 -7.84 8.41 -3.41
N LEU A 101 -8.02 9.65 -2.95
CA LEU A 101 -8.58 10.72 -3.77
C LEU A 101 -7.52 11.68 -4.31
N HIS A 102 -6.41 11.84 -3.58
CA HIS A 102 -5.46 12.91 -3.85
C HIS A 102 -4.17 12.39 -4.48
N VAL A 103 -3.63 13.19 -5.40
CA VAL A 103 -2.34 12.97 -6.04
C VAL A 103 -1.23 13.09 -5.00
N GLY A 104 -0.39 12.06 -4.88
CA GLY A 104 0.81 12.08 -4.05
C GLY A 104 2.06 12.57 -4.76
N ALA A 105 3.21 12.32 -4.15
CA ALA A 105 4.55 12.67 -4.65
C ALA A 105 5.53 11.47 -4.57
N HIS A 106 5.02 10.25 -4.68
CA HIS A 106 5.76 9.03 -4.41
C HIS A 106 6.57 8.48 -5.59
N THR A 107 6.12 8.67 -6.84
CA THR A 107 6.78 8.17 -8.04
C THR A 107 6.68 9.20 -9.16
N TYR A 108 7.80 9.88 -9.43
CA TYR A 108 7.90 10.88 -10.49
C TYR A 108 7.42 10.33 -11.85
N GLY A 109 6.52 11.05 -12.53
CA GLY A 109 5.89 10.65 -13.80
C GLY A 109 4.66 9.74 -13.67
N TYR A 110 4.33 9.28 -12.46
CA TYR A 110 3.20 8.35 -12.22
C TYR A 110 2.23 8.82 -11.14
N ASN A 111 2.62 9.78 -10.30
CA ASN A 111 1.83 10.30 -9.17
C ASN A 111 0.34 10.54 -9.48
N SER A 112 0.01 11.14 -10.63
CA SER A 112 -1.37 11.51 -10.98
C SER A 112 -2.22 10.38 -11.55
N LYS A 113 -1.66 9.15 -11.64
CA LYS A 113 -2.30 7.98 -12.25
C LYS A 113 -2.04 6.69 -11.48
N SER A 114 -1.62 6.79 -10.21
CA SER A 114 -1.31 5.61 -9.41
C SER A 114 -1.57 5.81 -7.92
N ILE A 115 -1.80 4.70 -7.23
CA ILE A 115 -1.80 4.63 -5.77
C ILE A 115 -0.42 4.15 -5.30
N GLY A 116 0.24 4.93 -4.46
CA GLY A 116 1.53 4.58 -3.86
C GLY A 116 1.35 3.99 -2.46
N ILE A 117 1.80 2.75 -2.26
CA ILE A 117 1.73 2.06 -0.95
C ILE A 117 3.15 1.78 -0.47
N SER A 118 3.53 2.42 0.65
CA SER A 118 4.86 2.25 1.25
C SER A 118 4.83 1.38 2.50
N PHE A 119 5.66 0.34 2.53
CA PHE A 119 5.89 -0.42 3.75
C PHE A 119 6.89 0.32 4.64
N ILE A 120 6.52 0.57 5.90
CA ILE A 120 7.41 1.26 6.86
C ILE A 120 8.53 0.30 7.28
N GLY A 121 9.75 0.55 6.78
CA GLY A 121 10.91 -0.29 7.03
C GLY A 121 11.91 -0.32 5.86
N ASN A 122 12.90 -1.21 5.95
CA ASN A 122 13.91 -1.44 4.91
C ASN A 122 13.99 -2.91 4.47
N TYR A 123 13.17 -3.26 3.49
CA TYR A 123 13.06 -4.62 2.95
C TYR A 123 14.15 -5.03 1.95
N ASN A 124 15.29 -4.33 1.96
CA ASN A 124 16.51 -4.94 1.43
C ASN A 124 17.04 -6.03 2.38
N ASN A 125 16.86 -5.85 3.69
CA ASN A 125 17.42 -6.77 4.68
C ASN A 125 16.35 -7.45 5.54
N ASP A 126 15.23 -6.77 5.75
CA ASP A 126 14.10 -7.28 6.52
C ASP A 126 13.05 -7.96 5.63
N ASP A 127 12.32 -8.92 6.18
CA ASP A 127 11.17 -9.53 5.53
C ASP A 127 9.89 -8.74 5.89
N PRO A 128 8.96 -8.53 4.93
CA PRO A 128 7.64 -8.01 5.26
C PRO A 128 6.89 -8.98 6.17
N THR A 129 6.19 -8.47 7.19
CA THR A 129 5.40 -9.35 8.06
C THR A 129 4.15 -9.84 7.33
N SER A 130 3.62 -11.01 7.71
CA SER A 130 2.35 -11.49 7.18
C SER A 130 1.22 -10.48 7.42
N ALA A 131 1.19 -9.83 8.58
CA ALA A 131 0.21 -8.79 8.89
C ALA A 131 0.27 -7.60 7.93
N GLN A 132 1.47 -7.16 7.51
CA GLN A 132 1.60 -6.11 6.51
C GLN A 132 1.06 -6.55 5.14
N LEU A 133 1.40 -7.77 4.72
CA LEU A 133 1.01 -8.30 3.42
C LEU A 133 -0.51 -8.49 3.33
N GLU A 134 -1.13 -9.07 4.37
CA GLU A 134 -2.58 -9.25 4.41
C GLU A 134 -3.31 -7.91 4.46
N ALA A 135 -2.84 -6.94 5.27
CA ALA A 135 -3.44 -5.61 5.31
C ALA A 135 -3.44 -4.90 3.95
N VAL A 136 -2.35 -5.04 3.17
CA VAL A 136 -2.30 -4.46 1.82
C VAL A 136 -3.23 -5.21 0.86
N LYS A 137 -3.31 -6.55 0.90
CA LYS A 137 -4.26 -7.30 0.07
C LYS A 137 -5.71 -6.90 0.37
N GLU A 138 -6.06 -6.77 1.65
CA GLU A 138 -7.38 -6.32 2.08
C GLU A 138 -7.67 -4.89 1.61
N LEU A 139 -6.69 -3.99 1.72
CA LEU A 139 -6.79 -2.61 1.24
C LEU A 139 -7.05 -2.56 -0.26
N LEU A 140 -6.33 -3.37 -1.04
CA LEU A 140 -6.46 -3.43 -2.49
C LEU A 140 -7.82 -4.01 -2.93
N ARG A 141 -8.26 -5.09 -2.29
CA ARG A 141 -9.60 -5.66 -2.52
C ARG A 141 -10.69 -4.62 -2.27
N CYS A 142 -10.62 -3.90 -1.15
CA CYS A 142 -11.57 -2.83 -0.83
C CYS A 142 -11.47 -1.65 -1.78
N GLY A 143 -10.27 -1.29 -2.23
CA GLY A 143 -10.08 -0.28 -3.26
C GLY A 143 -10.85 -0.62 -4.54
N VAL A 144 -10.92 -1.89 -4.94
CA VAL A 144 -11.74 -2.34 -6.07
C VAL A 144 -13.23 -2.28 -5.75
N GLU A 145 -13.66 -2.79 -4.60
CA GLU A 145 -15.07 -2.80 -4.19
C GLU A 145 -15.67 -1.39 -4.05
N GLU A 146 -14.88 -0.43 -3.58
CA GLU A 146 -15.27 0.98 -3.42
C GLU A 146 -15.06 1.81 -4.71
N GLY A 147 -14.60 1.19 -5.80
CA GLY A 147 -14.39 1.85 -7.10
C GLY A 147 -13.24 2.86 -7.11
N HIS A 148 -12.30 2.75 -6.17
CA HIS A 148 -11.05 3.52 -6.16
C HIS A 148 -10.01 2.94 -7.12
N LEU A 149 -9.95 1.61 -7.24
CA LEU A 149 -9.12 0.87 -8.16
C LEU A 149 -9.99 0.22 -9.24
N SER A 150 -9.43 0.04 -10.44
CA SER A 150 -10.11 -0.74 -11.47
C SER A 150 -10.07 -2.22 -11.10
N ALA A 151 -11.02 -3.03 -11.60
CA ALA A 151 -11.02 -4.47 -11.32
C ALA A 151 -9.81 -5.20 -11.92
N ASP A 152 -9.14 -4.60 -12.92
CA ASP A 152 -7.99 -5.15 -13.64
C ASP A 152 -6.68 -4.39 -13.36
N TYR A 153 -6.62 -3.62 -12.28
CA TYR A 153 -5.46 -2.83 -11.88
C TYR A 153 -4.18 -3.66 -11.85
N LYS A 154 -3.04 -3.00 -11.99
CA LYS A 154 -1.72 -3.64 -11.99
C LYS A 154 -0.88 -3.21 -10.80
N VAL A 155 -0.16 -4.16 -10.24
CA VAL A 155 0.81 -3.94 -9.17
C VAL A 155 2.22 -4.00 -9.75
N VAL A 156 3.03 -3.00 -9.41
CA VAL A 156 4.45 -2.93 -9.77
C VAL A 156 5.28 -2.51 -8.56
N GLY A 157 6.55 -2.88 -8.56
CA GLY A 157 7.54 -2.34 -7.61
C GLY A 157 8.11 -1.02 -8.10
N HIS A 158 8.39 -0.09 -7.18
CA HIS A 158 8.93 1.24 -7.51
C HIS A 158 10.13 1.21 -8.49
N LYS A 159 11.06 0.27 -8.29
CA LYS A 159 12.24 0.05 -9.13
C LYS A 159 11.97 -0.30 -10.59
N GLN A 160 10.76 -0.76 -10.94
CA GLN A 160 10.41 -1.00 -12.34
C GLN A 160 10.23 0.31 -13.11
N LEU A 161 9.82 1.38 -12.44
CA LEU A 161 9.44 2.64 -13.06
C LEU A 161 10.55 3.69 -13.02
N ILE A 162 11.29 3.78 -11.90
CA ILE A 162 12.39 4.74 -11.73
C ILE A 162 13.65 4.07 -11.15
N ALA A 163 14.78 4.76 -11.25
CA ALA A 163 16.07 4.28 -10.73
C ALA A 163 16.12 4.33 -9.19
N THR A 164 15.67 3.27 -8.54
CA THR A 164 15.67 3.10 -7.07
C THR A 164 15.80 1.62 -6.69
N GLN A 165 16.17 1.33 -5.44
CA GLN A 165 16.11 -0.03 -4.89
C GLN A 165 14.74 -0.41 -4.31
N SER A 166 13.88 0.59 -4.06
CA SER A 166 12.52 0.39 -3.54
C SER A 166 11.70 -0.57 -4.43
N PRO A 167 10.90 -1.50 -3.89
CA PRO A 167 10.52 -1.68 -2.48
C PRO A 167 11.53 -2.50 -1.64
N GLY A 168 12.74 -2.73 -2.14
CA GLY A 168 13.74 -3.59 -1.51
C GLY A 168 13.63 -5.04 -1.97
N ARG A 169 14.75 -5.77 -1.99
CA ARG A 169 14.83 -7.09 -2.65
C ARG A 169 13.85 -8.13 -2.10
N ARG A 170 13.61 -8.18 -0.77
CA ARG A 170 12.78 -9.21 -0.14
C ARG A 170 11.31 -8.96 -0.39
N LEU A 171 10.85 -7.71 -0.18
CA LEU A 171 9.48 -7.33 -0.51
C LEU A 171 9.19 -7.42 -2.01
N TYR A 172 10.15 -7.06 -2.87
CA TYR A 172 10.02 -7.23 -4.32
C TYR A 172 9.80 -8.69 -4.74
N GLN A 173 10.50 -9.63 -4.11
CA GLN A 173 10.29 -11.07 -4.38
C GLN A 173 8.88 -11.53 -4.01
N VAL A 174 8.32 -11.00 -2.92
CA VAL A 174 6.98 -11.35 -2.46
C VAL A 174 5.91 -10.79 -3.40
N ILE A 175 5.95 -9.50 -3.75
CA ILE A 175 4.88 -8.89 -4.56
C ILE A 175 4.82 -9.43 -5.99
N ARG A 176 5.91 -10.04 -6.49
CA ARG A 176 5.92 -10.74 -7.79
C ARG A 176 5.03 -11.97 -7.84
N THR A 177 4.61 -12.48 -6.68
CA THR A 177 3.70 -13.64 -6.60
C THR A 177 2.24 -13.22 -6.52
N TRP A 178 1.95 -11.91 -6.46
CA TRP A 178 0.58 -11.40 -6.40
C TRP A 178 -0.11 -11.53 -7.76
N PRO A 179 -1.43 -11.81 -7.80
CA PRO A 179 -2.14 -12.04 -9.05
C PRO A 179 -2.17 -10.81 -9.97
N GLU A 180 -2.07 -9.60 -9.42
CA GLU A 180 -2.08 -8.34 -10.16
C GLU A 180 -0.70 -7.89 -10.64
N TRP A 181 0.35 -8.66 -10.34
CA TRP A 181 1.72 -8.32 -10.71
C TRP A 181 1.90 -8.14 -12.21
N LEU A 182 2.51 -7.02 -12.61
CA LEU A 182 2.91 -6.77 -13.99
C LEU A 182 4.44 -6.78 -14.11
N GLU A 183 4.98 -7.82 -14.76
CA GLU A 183 6.43 -7.96 -14.98
C GLU A 183 6.96 -6.94 -16.02
N ASP A 184 6.30 -6.84 -17.18
CA ASP A 184 6.67 -5.90 -18.25
C ASP A 184 5.90 -4.58 -18.15
N VAL A 185 6.63 -3.53 -17.77
CA VAL A 185 6.09 -2.17 -17.59
C VAL A 185 6.26 -1.26 -18.80
N THR A 186 6.68 -1.79 -19.96
CA THR A 186 6.89 -1.00 -21.19
C THR A 186 5.63 -0.25 -21.60
N SER A 187 4.46 -0.88 -21.47
CA SER A 187 3.15 -0.28 -21.76
C SER A 187 2.80 0.89 -20.84
N ILE A 188 3.31 0.90 -19.60
CA ILE A 188 3.08 1.98 -18.63
C ILE A 188 4.06 3.14 -18.89
N LYS A 189 5.33 2.83 -19.20
CA LYS A 189 6.38 3.82 -19.52
C LYS A 189 6.10 4.60 -20.79
N ASN A 190 5.49 3.96 -21.79
CA ASN A 190 5.14 4.65 -23.03
C ASN A 190 3.93 5.60 -22.89
N LYS A 191 3.24 5.57 -21.74
CA LYS A 191 2.09 6.44 -21.40
C LYS A 191 2.44 7.50 -20.34
N SER A 192 3.70 7.62 -19.92
CA SER A 192 4.16 8.60 -18.90
C SER A 192 4.75 9.84 -19.53
#